data_AF-A0A1R3HP99-F1
#
_entry.id   AF-A0A1R3HP99-F1
#
_cell.length_a   1.000
_cell.length_b   1.000
_cell.length_c   1.000
_cell.angle_alpha   90.00
_cell.angle_beta   90.00
_cell.angle_gamma   90.00
#
_symmetry.space_group_name_H-M   'P 1'
#
loop_
_entity.id
_entity.type
_entity.pdbx_description
1 polymer ?
#
loop_
_entity_poly.entity_id
_entity_poly.type
_entity_poly.pdbx_seq_one_letter_code
_entity_poly.pdbx_strand_id
1 'polypeptide(L)'
;MESTANAIEMIGGKGSSPSSWMQVMEKGQKKTSVNTVTFNQYERHGNRLEEVKESARKLLASTKDPHEQLDLIDTLQRLGVAYHFENEIKHILAQLVDPNIADDLRTVALQFRLLRQNGIFISTDGILAP
;
A
#
# COMPACT_ATOMS: atom_id res chain seq x y z
N MET A 1 -32.46 -23.34 -31.33
CA MET A 1 -31.33 -22.55 -31.86
C MET A 1 -31.53 -21.04 -31.76
N GLU A 2 -32.54 -20.50 -31.05
CA GLU A 2 -32.71 -19.04 -30.91
C GLU A 2 -33.36 -18.69 -29.56
N SER A 3 -32.61 -18.60 -28.46
CA SER A 3 -33.22 -18.16 -27.19
C SER A 3 -32.35 -17.26 -26.31
N THR A 4 -31.11 -16.96 -26.69
CA THR A 4 -30.22 -16.08 -25.90
C THR A 4 -29.81 -14.81 -26.64
N ALA A 5 -30.07 -14.70 -27.95
CA ALA A 5 -29.73 -13.52 -28.75
C ALA A 5 -30.63 -12.30 -28.46
N ASN A 6 -31.88 -12.51 -28.03
CA ASN A 6 -32.85 -11.42 -27.84
C ASN A 6 -32.74 -10.65 -26.51
N ALA A 7 -31.95 -11.10 -25.53
CA ALA A 7 -31.88 -10.43 -24.24
C ALA A 7 -30.93 -9.21 -24.23
N ILE A 8 -30.01 -9.13 -25.19
CA ILE A 8 -28.96 -8.09 -25.21
C ILE A 8 -29.41 -6.84 -26.00
N GLU A 9 -30.45 -6.94 -26.82
CA GLU A 9 -30.91 -5.82 -27.67
C GLU A 9 -31.84 -4.80 -26.99
N MET A 10 -32.28 -5.02 -25.75
CA MET A 10 -33.29 -4.15 -25.10
C MET A 10 -32.73 -3.02 -24.23
N ILE A 11 -31.42 -2.91 -24.02
CA ILE A 11 -30.79 -1.76 -23.35
C ILE A 11 -30.10 -0.89 -24.40
N GLY A 12 -30.94 -0.20 -25.16
CA GLY A 12 -30.52 0.76 -26.17
C GLY A 12 -29.69 1.91 -25.58
N GLY A 13 -28.42 1.95 -25.95
CA GLY A 13 -27.55 3.11 -25.90
C GLY A 13 -26.67 3.12 -27.14
N LYS A 14 -27.12 3.77 -28.22
CA LYS A 14 -26.39 3.87 -29.49
C LYS A 14 -25.05 4.60 -29.29
N GLY A 15 -23.97 4.00 -29.79
CA GLY A 15 -22.81 4.74 -30.33
C GLY A 15 -21.86 5.41 -29.33
N SER A 16 -21.42 4.72 -28.28
CA SER A 16 -20.31 5.27 -27.48
C SER A 16 -18.97 4.99 -28.20
N SER A 17 -18.31 6.06 -28.66
CA SER A 17 -16.92 5.99 -29.13
C SER A 17 -16.06 5.35 -28.02
N PRO A 18 -15.17 4.39 -28.34
CA PRO A 18 -14.27 3.83 -27.33
C PRO A 18 -13.59 4.95 -26.58
N SER A 19 -13.61 4.89 -25.25
CA SER A 19 -13.03 5.95 -24.42
C SER A 19 -11.56 6.14 -24.77
N SER A 20 -11.00 7.32 -24.50
CA SER A 20 -9.57 7.57 -24.72
C SER A 20 -8.69 6.52 -24.03
N TRP A 21 -9.13 6.04 -22.86
CA TRP A 21 -8.47 4.94 -22.16
C TRP A 21 -8.64 3.58 -22.87
N MET A 22 -9.81 3.30 -23.44
CA MET A 22 -10.09 2.06 -24.18
C MET A 22 -9.27 1.96 -25.48
N GLN A 23 -9.11 3.08 -26.21
CA GLN A 23 -8.26 3.13 -27.42
C GLN A 23 -6.77 2.96 -27.10
N VAL A 24 -6.31 3.54 -25.97
CA VAL A 24 -4.92 3.42 -25.51
C VAL A 24 -4.61 1.97 -25.11
N MET A 25 -5.51 1.31 -24.38
CA MET A 25 -5.33 -0.09 -23.98
C MET A 25 -5.34 -1.04 -25.18
N GLU A 26 -6.24 -0.84 -26.15
CA GLU A 26 -6.35 -1.69 -27.34
C GLU A 26 -5.13 -1.57 -28.27
N LYS A 27 -4.56 -0.36 -28.41
CA LYS A 27 -3.29 -0.13 -29.11
C LYS A 27 -2.09 -0.80 -28.43
N GLY A 28 -2.16 -1.05 -27.13
CA GLY A 28 -1.15 -1.80 -26.38
C GLY A 28 -1.11 -3.29 -26.69
N GLN A 29 -2.20 -3.88 -27.19
CA GLN A 29 -2.31 -5.33 -27.40
C GLN A 29 -1.75 -5.83 -28.74
N LYS A 30 -1.55 -4.96 -29.75
CA LYS A 30 -1.11 -5.38 -31.11
C LYS A 30 0.40 -5.57 -31.29
N LYS A 31 1.17 -5.72 -30.21
CA LYS A 31 2.61 -6.05 -30.26
C LYS A 31 2.91 -7.31 -29.46
N THR A 32 2.59 -8.48 -30.01
CA THR A 32 3.08 -9.76 -29.47
C THR A 32 3.57 -10.67 -30.58
N SER A 33 4.80 -10.42 -31.03
CA SER A 33 5.70 -11.52 -31.37
C SER A 33 6.37 -11.91 -30.04
N VAL A 34 6.18 -13.14 -29.59
CA VAL A 34 6.57 -13.62 -28.25
C VAL A 34 8.08 -13.47 -28.06
N ASN A 35 8.50 -12.49 -27.24
CA ASN A 35 9.91 -12.20 -26.95
C ASN A 35 10.27 -12.69 -25.54
N THR A 36 10.99 -13.80 -25.47
CA THR A 36 11.65 -14.38 -24.28
C THR A 36 12.40 -13.37 -23.39
N VAL A 37 12.80 -12.23 -23.94
CA VAL A 37 13.43 -11.10 -23.20
C VAL A 37 12.48 -10.45 -22.18
N THR A 38 11.17 -10.36 -22.46
CA THR A 38 10.22 -9.73 -21.52
C THR A 38 9.96 -10.63 -20.32
N PHE A 39 9.84 -11.95 -20.52
CA PHE A 39 9.60 -12.92 -19.44
C PHE A 39 10.72 -12.91 -18.39
N ASN A 40 11.98 -12.99 -18.83
CA ASN A 40 13.14 -12.97 -17.92
C ASN A 40 13.30 -11.63 -17.18
N GLN A 41 12.82 -10.53 -17.76
CA GLN A 41 12.83 -9.22 -17.12
C GLN A 41 11.80 -9.15 -15.97
N TYR A 42 10.59 -9.69 -16.16
CA TYR A 42 9.58 -9.75 -15.09
C TYR A 42 10.02 -10.62 -13.92
N GLU A 43 10.63 -11.79 -14.18
CA GLU A 43 11.19 -12.63 -13.13
C GLU A 43 12.30 -11.92 -12.35
N ARG A 44 13.23 -11.24 -13.04
CA ARG A 44 14.30 -10.47 -12.37
C ARG A 44 13.72 -9.35 -11.50
N HIS A 45 12.71 -8.61 -11.98
CA HIS A 45 12.04 -7.57 -11.20
C HIS A 45 11.28 -8.14 -10.00
N GLY A 46 10.66 -9.33 -10.16
CA GLY A 46 10.02 -10.05 -9.07
C GLY A 46 11.00 -10.45 -7.96
N ASN A 47 12.15 -11.02 -8.32
CA ASN A 47 13.17 -11.41 -7.34
C ASN A 47 13.71 -10.19 -6.59
N ARG A 48 14.01 -9.10 -7.30
CA ARG A 48 14.49 -7.87 -6.66
C ARG A 48 13.44 -7.24 -5.75
N LEU A 49 12.16 -7.32 -6.12
CA LEU A 49 11.07 -6.85 -5.28
C LEU A 49 11.01 -7.61 -3.95
N GLU A 50 11.12 -8.93 -3.98
CA GLU A 50 11.12 -9.75 -2.77
C GLU A 50 12.35 -9.50 -1.90
N GLU A 51 13.53 -9.30 -2.48
CA GLU A 51 14.74 -8.89 -1.75
C GLU A 51 14.54 -7.56 -0.99
N VAL A 52 13.92 -6.57 -1.65
CA VAL A 52 13.65 -5.26 -1.05
C VAL A 52 12.62 -5.38 0.06
N LYS A 53 11.54 -6.15 -0.15
CA LYS A 53 10.53 -6.40 0.89
C LYS A 53 11.15 -7.06 2.12
N GLU A 54 11.99 -8.07 1.92
CA GLU A 54 12.66 -8.75 3.02
C GLU A 54 13.65 -7.85 3.75
N SER A 55 14.35 -6.98 3.02
CA SER A 55 15.23 -5.98 3.63
C SER A 55 14.43 -4.98 4.48
N ALA A 56 13.26 -4.56 4.03
CA ALA A 56 12.36 -3.69 4.81
C ALA A 56 11.82 -4.39 6.06
N ARG A 57 11.46 -5.69 5.99
CA ARG A 57 11.07 -6.48 7.18
C ARG A 57 12.19 -6.55 8.21
N LYS A 58 13.42 -6.81 7.76
CA LYS A 58 14.59 -6.83 8.63
C LYS A 58 14.82 -5.48 9.30
N LEU A 59 14.68 -4.39 8.54
CA LEU A 59 14.80 -3.04 9.08
C LEU A 59 13.76 -2.79 10.18
N LEU A 60 12.48 -3.07 9.91
CA LEU A 60 11.39 -2.98 10.89
C LEU A 60 11.66 -3.80 12.16
N ALA A 61 12.23 -5.00 12.02
CA ALA A 61 12.55 -5.86 13.16
C ALA A 61 13.79 -5.39 13.96
N SER A 62 14.79 -4.83 13.27
CA SER A 62 16.06 -4.41 13.87
C SER A 62 16.00 -3.03 14.52
N THR A 63 15.19 -2.11 13.99
CA THR A 63 15.05 -0.76 14.55
C THR A 63 14.40 -0.85 15.94
N LYS A 64 15.09 -0.33 16.95
CA LYS A 64 14.64 -0.34 18.36
C LYS A 64 14.31 1.05 18.89
N ASP A 65 14.86 2.08 18.26
CA ASP A 65 14.54 3.46 18.63
C ASP A 65 13.09 3.78 18.25
N PRO A 66 12.24 4.21 19.19
CA PRO A 66 10.85 4.50 18.90
C PRO A 66 10.62 5.60 17.87
N HIS A 67 11.48 6.62 17.82
CA HIS A 67 11.35 7.71 16.85
C HIS A 67 11.64 7.19 15.44
N GLU A 68 12.72 6.43 15.28
CA GLU A 68 13.05 5.78 14.01
C GLU A 68 11.97 4.78 13.58
N GLN A 69 11.37 4.03 14.51
CA GLN A 69 10.27 3.13 14.21
C GLN A 69 9.04 3.87 13.66
N LEU A 70 8.64 4.98 14.29
CA LEU A 70 7.51 5.80 13.84
C LEU A 70 7.78 6.42 12.46
N ASP A 71 8.99 6.96 12.24
CA ASP A 71 9.39 7.54 10.95
C ASP A 71 9.46 6.50 9.83
N LEU A 72 9.91 5.28 10.14
CA LEU A 72 9.93 4.17 9.17
C LEU A 72 8.50 3.78 8.77
N ILE A 73 7.59 3.65 9.73
CA ILE A 73 6.18 3.35 9.48
C ILE A 73 5.54 4.46 8.64
N ASP A 74 5.76 5.73 8.98
CA ASP A 74 5.24 6.86 8.22
C ASP A 74 5.73 6.85 6.77
N THR A 75 7.02 6.55 6.58
CA THR A 75 7.63 6.47 5.25
C THR A 75 6.98 5.37 4.41
N LEU A 76 6.79 4.17 4.97
CA LEU A 76 6.13 3.06 4.28
C LEU A 76 4.68 3.37 3.89
N GLN A 77 3.95 4.07 4.76
CA GLN A 77 2.58 4.51 4.50
C GLN A 77 2.52 5.55 3.37
N ARG A 78 3.41 6.57 3.41
CA ARG A 78 3.47 7.62 2.38
C ARG A 78 3.92 7.11 1.01
N LEU A 79 4.73 6.05 0.99
CA LEU A 79 5.10 5.34 -0.24
C LEU A 79 3.97 4.45 -0.79
N GLY A 80 2.89 4.22 -0.03
CA GLY A 80 1.78 3.37 -0.45
C GLY A 80 2.10 1.88 -0.44
N VAL A 81 3.16 1.46 0.27
CA VAL A 81 3.63 0.06 0.33
C VAL A 81 3.43 -0.60 1.70
N ALA A 82 2.88 0.14 2.67
CA ALA A 82 2.65 -0.34 4.04
C ALA A 82 1.78 -1.61 4.11
N TYR A 83 0.91 -1.85 3.13
CA TYR A 83 0.05 -3.04 3.08
C TYR A 83 0.83 -4.37 2.99
N HIS A 84 2.11 -4.34 2.62
CA HIS A 84 2.97 -5.52 2.65
C HIS A 84 3.49 -5.88 4.05
N PHE A 85 3.33 -4.99 5.02
CA PHE A 85 3.94 -5.07 6.36
C PHE A 85 2.91 -4.83 7.48
N GLU A 86 1.62 -5.08 7.23
CA GLU A 86 0.55 -4.74 8.18
C GLU A 86 0.74 -5.37 9.56
N ASN A 87 1.26 -6.60 9.61
CA ASN A 87 1.45 -7.33 10.85
C ASN A 87 2.61 -6.74 11.67
N GLU A 88 3.73 -6.47 11.02
CA GLU A 88 4.91 -5.84 11.61
C GLU A 88 4.57 -4.45 12.14
N ILE A 89 3.85 -3.65 11.34
CA ILE A 89 3.41 -2.30 11.71
C ILE A 89 2.48 -2.36 12.94
N LYS A 90 1.47 -3.23 12.94
CA LYS A 90 0.56 -3.38 14.09
C LYS A 90 1.30 -3.80 15.36
N HIS A 91 2.25 -4.72 15.24
CA HIS A 91 3.04 -5.17 16.37
C HIS A 91 3.89 -4.05 16.98
N ILE A 92 4.60 -3.29 16.14
CA ILE A 92 5.41 -2.16 16.58
C ILE A 92 4.53 -1.10 17.23
N LEU A 93 3.44 -0.70 16.57
CA LEU A 93 2.53 0.31 17.12
C LEU A 93 1.90 -0.10 18.46
N ALA A 94 1.62 -1.38 18.67
CA ALA A 94 1.12 -1.87 19.96
C ALA A 94 2.14 -1.72 21.10
N GLN A 95 3.44 -1.75 20.80
CA GLN A 95 4.51 -1.51 21.78
C GLN A 95 4.70 0.00 22.03
N LEU A 96 4.35 0.83 21.05
CA LEU A 96 4.49 2.28 21.08
C LEU A 96 3.22 2.99 21.58
N VAL A 97 2.43 2.37 22.45
CA VAL A 97 1.21 3.02 23.00
C VAL A 97 1.54 3.97 24.16
N ASP A 98 2.68 3.79 24.83
CA ASP A 98 3.07 4.60 25.97
C ASP A 98 3.32 6.07 25.54
N PRO A 99 2.61 7.06 26.14
CA PRO A 99 2.79 8.47 25.81
C PRO A 99 4.17 9.03 26.21
N ASN A 100 4.89 8.38 27.14
CA ASN A 100 6.21 8.85 27.60
C ASN A 100 7.36 8.53 26.62
N ILE A 101 7.04 7.89 25.50
CA ILE A 101 8.03 7.50 24.48
C ILE A 101 8.53 8.72 23.70
N ALA A 102 7.72 9.78 23.62
CA ALA A 102 8.02 10.96 22.82
C ALA A 102 8.14 12.18 23.73
N ASP A 103 9.27 12.87 23.64
CA ASP A 103 9.59 14.09 24.38
C ASP A 103 9.30 15.38 23.55
N ASP A 104 9.09 15.24 22.24
CA ASP A 104 8.81 16.34 21.33
C ASP A 104 7.42 16.27 20.67
N LEU A 105 6.84 17.44 20.41
CA LEU A 105 5.50 17.58 19.82
C LEU A 105 5.34 16.88 18.48
N ARG A 106 6.39 16.85 17.63
CA ARG A 106 6.31 16.21 16.31
C ARG A 106 6.18 14.70 16.49
N THR A 107 6.99 14.08 17.34
CA THR A 107 6.93 12.64 17.60
C THR A 107 5.61 12.27 18.26
N VAL A 108 5.14 13.03 19.25
CA VAL A 108 3.83 12.82 19.89
C VAL A 108 2.68 12.87 18.87
N ALA A 109 2.67 13.89 18.00
CA ALA A 109 1.64 14.03 16.97
C ALA A 109 1.69 12.88 15.94
N LEU A 110 2.90 12.43 15.59
CA LEU A 110 3.11 11.31 14.68
C LEU A 110 2.59 10.00 15.29
N GLN A 111 3.00 9.70 16.52
CA GLN A 111 2.54 8.54 17.29
C GLN A 111 1.01 8.53 17.39
N PHE A 112 0.41 9.64 17.81
CA PHE A 112 -1.04 9.77 17.92
C PHE A 112 -1.76 9.45 16.61
N ARG A 113 -1.28 10.06 15.51
CA ARG A 113 -1.85 9.83 14.18
C ARG A 113 -1.73 8.37 13.75
N LEU A 114 -0.55 7.76 13.90
CA LEU A 114 -0.30 6.38 13.46
C LEU A 114 -1.13 5.38 14.26
N LEU A 115 -1.24 5.54 15.57
CA LEU A 115 -2.06 4.70 16.44
C LEU A 115 -3.54 4.78 16.04
N ARG A 116 -4.08 5.99 15.86
CA ARG A 116 -5.47 6.18 15.44
C ARG A 116 -5.78 5.63 14.06
N GLN A 117 -4.86 5.81 13.10
CA GLN A 117 -5.02 5.27 11.74
C GLN A 117 -5.07 3.73 11.75
N ASN A 118 -4.42 3.08 12.72
CA ASN A 118 -4.44 1.63 12.89
C ASN A 118 -5.52 1.12 13.85
N GLY A 119 -6.45 1.98 14.28
CA GLY A 119 -7.58 1.62 15.14
C GLY A 119 -7.20 1.37 16.60
N ILE A 120 -6.01 1.78 17.04
CA ILE A 120 -5.56 1.68 18.43
C ILE A 120 -6.07 2.90 19.18
N PHE A 121 -6.88 2.67 20.22
CA PHE A 121 -7.42 3.75 21.04
C PHE A 121 -6.37 4.27 22.02
N ILE A 122 -6.19 5.58 22.01
CA ILE A 122 -5.33 6.32 22.95
C ILE A 122 -6.14 7.44 23.58
N SER A 123 -6.00 7.58 24.91
CA SER A 123 -6.61 8.66 25.66
C SER A 123 -5.88 9.97 25.36
N THR A 124 -6.62 11.04 25.08
CA THR A 124 -6.06 12.38 24.83
C THR A 124 -5.44 12.99 26.08
N ASP A 125 -5.89 12.57 27.26
CA ASP A 125 -5.54 13.20 28.53
C ASP A 125 -4.11 12.86 28.99
N GLY A 126 -3.57 11.72 28.56
CA GLY A 126 -2.19 11.30 28.86
C GLY A 126 -1.14 11.84 27.89
N ILE A 127 -1.56 12.43 26.76
CA ILE A 127 -0.69 12.88 25.67
C ILE A 127 -0.35 14.38 25.79
N LEU A 128 -1.14 15.12 26.57
CA LEU A 128 -1.02 16.57 26.78
C LEU A 128 -0.57 16.93 28.22
N ALA A 129 -0.25 15.95 29.05
CA ALA A 129 0.24 16.19 30.40
C ALA A 129 1.77 16.45 30.36
N PRO A 130 2.24 17.60 30.89
CA PRO A 130 3.65 17.98 30.88
C PRO A 130 4.52 17.17 31.85
#